data_AF-A0A2J7QT43-F1
#
_entry.id   AF-A0A2J7QT43-F1
#
_cell.length_a   1.000
_cell.length_b   1.000
_cell.length_c   1.000
_cell.angle_alpha   90.00
_cell.angle_beta   90.00
_cell.angle_gamma   90.00
#
_symmetry.space_group_name_H-M   'P 1'
#
loop_
_entity.id
_entity.type
_entity.pdbx_description
1 polymer ?
#
loop_
_entity_poly.entity_id
_entity_poly.type
_entity_poly.pdbx_seq_one_letter_code
_entity_poly.pdbx_strand_id
1 'polypeptide(L)'
;MKVKKLFSVQLLKAEKMKCKEELAATEMDYRGRLSLLEQQLQKQRERSLSLLEEKEQEIQTLKSTFQMFLPGNMKRGSPAELLETKETGSGSGNVIDSLTQFNEVIRGLGPTGGGENPHMLHYAHELARRNVEISNLRKAKHQLESAFRQFQRAATIEEEKHQEETNELKEEVARLQRCQSREGANLEYLKNVVLSFLLSTDSSSKRHMLNAIAAVLKFSSSEMEQVSCTHKPPV
;
A
#
# COMPACT_ATOMS: atom_id res chain seq x y z
N MET A 1 30.35 -15.50 42.42
CA MET A 1 30.03 -14.07 42.25
C MET A 1 30.49 -13.45 40.93
N LYS A 2 31.72 -13.70 40.44
CA LYS A 2 32.23 -13.11 39.18
C LYS A 2 31.40 -13.45 37.92
N VAL A 3 30.94 -14.69 37.79
CA VAL A 3 30.15 -15.16 36.61
C VAL A 3 28.80 -14.45 36.48
N LYS A 4 28.05 -14.29 37.59
CA LYS A 4 26.77 -13.54 37.60
C LYS A 4 26.96 -12.07 37.20
N LYS A 5 28.07 -11.44 37.63
CA LYS A 5 28.39 -10.05 37.28
C LYS A 5 28.73 -9.92 35.79
N LEU A 6 29.45 -10.88 35.22
CA LEU A 6 29.78 -10.90 33.80
C LEU A 6 28.52 -11.06 32.92
N PHE A 7 27.62 -11.96 33.31
CA PHE A 7 26.35 -12.20 32.61
C PHE A 7 25.44 -10.96 32.65
N SER A 8 25.33 -10.30 33.82
CA SER A 8 24.56 -9.05 33.97
C SER A 8 25.12 -7.92 33.09
N VAL A 9 26.45 -7.79 32.98
CA VAL A 9 27.08 -6.79 32.10
C VAL A 9 26.84 -7.10 30.62
N GLN A 10 26.86 -8.37 30.22
CA GLN A 10 26.54 -8.79 28.86
C GLN A 10 25.08 -8.51 28.49
N LEU A 11 24.14 -8.77 29.40
CA LEU A 11 22.72 -8.47 29.23
C LEU A 11 22.47 -6.97 29.05
N LEU A 12 23.05 -6.13 29.92
CA LEU A 12 22.92 -4.68 29.83
C LEU A 12 23.49 -4.13 28.50
N LYS A 13 24.59 -4.73 28.02
CA LYS A 13 25.19 -4.35 26.73
C LYS A 13 24.30 -4.74 25.55
N ALA A 14 23.66 -5.91 25.61
CA ALA A 14 22.70 -6.35 24.59
C ALA A 14 21.46 -5.46 24.57
N GLU A 15 20.91 -5.11 25.74
CA GLU A 15 19.75 -4.21 25.86
C GLU A 15 20.05 -2.81 25.31
N LYS A 16 21.25 -2.27 25.61
CA LYS A 16 21.70 -0.98 25.07
C LYS A 16 21.87 -1.01 23.55
N MET A 17 22.37 -2.12 22.99
CA MET A 17 22.49 -2.29 21.54
C MET A 17 21.10 -2.34 20.89
N LYS A 18 20.18 -3.11 21.46
CA LYS A 18 18.80 -3.21 20.97
C LYS A 18 18.07 -1.87 20.97
N CYS A 19 18.16 -1.11 22.07
CA CYS A 19 17.57 0.23 22.15
C CYS A 19 18.19 1.19 21.12
N LYS A 20 19.50 1.09 20.86
CA LYS A 20 20.18 1.90 19.83
C LYS A 20 19.73 1.54 18.42
N GLU A 21 19.53 0.26 18.13
CA GLU A 21 19.01 -0.23 16.85
C GLU A 21 17.57 0.21 16.62
N GLU A 22 16.71 0.12 17.64
CA GLU A 22 15.32 0.61 17.58
C GLU A 22 15.26 2.13 17.37
N LEU A 23 16.14 2.91 18.02
CA LEU A 23 16.24 4.35 17.79
C LEU A 23 16.69 4.66 16.35
N ALA A 24 17.71 3.95 15.85
CA ALA A 24 18.19 4.16 14.48
C ALA A 24 17.13 3.78 13.42
N ALA A 25 16.36 2.72 13.67
CA ALA A 25 15.26 2.30 12.80
C ALA A 25 14.15 3.35 12.75
N THR A 26 13.72 3.85 13.92
CA THR A 26 12.70 4.90 13.98
C THR A 26 13.18 6.21 13.35
N GLU A 27 14.44 6.61 13.55
CA GLU A 27 15.04 7.77 12.89
C GLU A 27 15.07 7.61 11.36
N MET A 28 15.41 6.43 10.83
CA MET A 28 15.35 6.15 9.39
C MET A 28 13.93 6.26 8.85
N ASP A 29 12.94 5.73 9.57
CA ASP A 29 11.53 5.82 9.17
C ASP A 29 11.06 7.28 9.12
N TYR A 30 11.41 8.09 10.13
CA TYR A 30 11.05 9.52 10.14
C TYR A 30 11.75 10.29 9.02
N ARG A 31 13.03 10.01 8.74
CA ARG A 31 13.75 10.60 7.59
C ARG A 31 13.10 10.20 6.27
N GLY A 32 12.67 8.95 6.12
CA GLY A 32 11.95 8.49 4.93
C GLY A 32 10.62 9.21 4.74
N ARG A 33 9.83 9.35 5.82
CA ARG A 33 8.56 10.09 5.78
C ARG A 33 8.74 11.57 5.45
N LEU A 34 9.77 12.22 6.03
CA LEU A 34 10.11 13.61 5.72
C LEU A 34 10.46 13.78 4.24
N SER A 35 11.34 12.93 3.70
CA SER A 35 11.73 12.98 2.29
C SER A 35 10.53 12.79 1.35
N LEU A 36 9.61 11.88 1.68
CA LEU A 36 8.39 11.68 0.89
C LEU A 36 7.49 12.93 0.89
N LEU A 37 7.30 13.55 2.06
CA LEU A 37 6.50 14.78 2.19
C LEU A 37 7.11 15.95 1.42
N GLU A 38 8.43 16.12 1.52
CA GLU A 38 9.17 17.13 0.76
C GLU A 38 9.01 16.93 -0.74
N GLN A 39 9.11 15.68 -1.23
CA GLN A 39 8.91 15.36 -2.64
C GLN A 39 7.47 15.65 -3.10
N GLN A 40 6.46 15.34 -2.28
CA GLN A 40 5.07 15.63 -2.61
C GLN A 40 4.83 17.14 -2.70
N LEU A 41 5.38 17.91 -1.77
CA LEU A 41 5.26 19.36 -1.75
C LEU A 41 5.97 20.00 -2.95
N GLN A 42 7.14 19.50 -3.32
CA GLN A 42 7.86 19.92 -4.51
C GLN A 42 7.05 19.66 -5.80
N LYS A 43 6.49 18.46 -5.95
CA LYS A 43 5.61 18.13 -7.08
C LYS A 43 4.36 19.01 -7.14
N GLN A 44 3.78 19.34 -5.99
CA GLN A 44 2.63 20.24 -5.93
C GLN A 44 3.01 21.66 -6.39
N ARG A 45 4.17 22.17 -5.96
CA ARG A 45 4.70 23.47 -6.41
C ARG A 45 4.94 23.49 -7.91
N GLU A 46 5.59 22.47 -8.45
CA GLU A 46 5.86 22.34 -9.89
C GLU A 46 4.55 22.31 -10.70
N ARG A 47 3.57 21.52 -10.26
CA ARG A 47 2.25 21.48 -10.90
C ARG A 47 1.55 22.84 -10.85
N SER A 48 1.62 23.54 -9.72
CA SER A 48 1.02 24.87 -9.58
C SER A 48 1.69 25.90 -10.47
N LEU A 49 3.02 25.85 -10.59
CA LEU A 49 3.78 26.75 -11.47
C LEU A 49 3.45 26.50 -12.94
N SER A 50 3.38 25.23 -13.36
CA SER A 50 3.01 24.89 -14.73
C SER A 50 1.60 25.34 -15.10
N LEU A 51 0.63 25.20 -14.19
CA LEU A 51 -0.73 25.71 -14.41
C LEU A 51 -0.77 27.24 -14.47
N LEU A 52 0.05 27.92 -13.66
CA LEU A 52 0.14 29.37 -13.68
C LEU A 52 0.74 29.86 -15.01
N GLU A 53 1.78 29.18 -15.51
CA GLU A 53 2.39 29.47 -16.80
C GLU A 53 1.39 29.27 -17.96
N GLU A 54 0.63 28.18 -17.96
CA GLU A 54 -0.43 27.94 -18.95
C GLU A 54 -1.47 29.06 -18.94
N LYS A 55 -1.88 29.52 -17.75
CA LYS A 55 -2.83 30.63 -17.60
C LYS A 55 -2.26 31.95 -18.05
N GLU A 56 -0.99 32.23 -17.79
CA GLU A 56 -0.33 33.44 -18.27
C GLU A 56 -0.22 33.43 -19.80
N GLN A 57 0.10 32.29 -20.41
CA GLN A 57 0.11 32.12 -21.87
C GLN A 57 -1.29 32.30 -22.47
N GLU A 58 -2.34 31.77 -21.84
CA GLU A 58 -3.73 31.98 -22.26
C GLU A 58 -4.11 33.46 -22.19
N ILE A 59 -3.77 34.15 -21.09
CA ILE A 59 -3.99 35.59 -20.92
C ILE A 59 -3.22 36.38 -21.97
N GLN A 60 -1.96 36.04 -22.23
CA GLN A 60 -1.14 36.73 -23.23
C GLN A 60 -1.69 36.54 -24.64
N THR A 61 -2.14 35.32 -24.95
CA THR A 61 -2.81 35.02 -26.22
C THR A 61 -4.10 35.81 -26.36
N LEU A 62 -4.92 35.86 -25.31
CA LEU A 62 -6.18 36.60 -25.31
C LEU A 62 -5.95 38.11 -25.45
N LYS A 63 -4.94 38.66 -24.75
CA LYS A 63 -4.50 40.06 -24.89
C LYS A 63 -4.01 40.37 -26.30
N SER A 64 -3.16 39.52 -26.87
CA SER A 64 -2.65 39.68 -28.24
C SER A 64 -3.77 39.62 -29.26
N THR A 65 -4.70 38.68 -29.07
CA THR A 65 -5.89 38.49 -29.91
C THR A 65 -6.79 39.72 -29.84
N PHE A 66 -7.09 40.20 -28.62
CA PHE A 66 -7.88 41.41 -28.40
C PHE A 66 -7.22 42.66 -28.99
N GLN A 67 -5.91 42.81 -28.85
CA GLN A 67 -5.15 43.91 -29.44
C GLN A 67 -5.14 43.85 -30.98
N MET A 68 -5.21 42.65 -31.56
CA MET A 68 -5.29 42.44 -33.01
C MET A 68 -6.69 42.71 -33.59
N PHE A 69 -7.75 42.56 -32.78
CA PHE A 69 -9.14 42.81 -33.18
C PHE A 69 -9.63 44.24 -32.92
N LEU A 70 -8.88 45.07 -32.18
CA LEU A 70 -9.15 46.50 -32.00
C LEU A 70 -8.49 47.32 -33.12
N PRO A 71 -9.23 47.93 -34.06
CA PRO A 71 -8.67 48.91 -34.97
C PRO A 71 -8.45 50.22 -34.20
N GLY A 72 -7.25 50.43 -33.66
CA GLY A 72 -6.94 51.69 -32.98
C GLY A 72 -5.53 51.89 -32.40
N ASN A 73 -4.74 50.84 -32.16
CA ASN A 73 -3.44 51.00 -31.48
C ASN A 73 -2.27 50.36 -32.24
N MET A 74 -2.07 50.79 -33.49
CA MET A 74 -0.78 50.67 -34.15
C MET A 74 0.00 51.99 -34.01
N LYS A 75 1.09 51.92 -33.24
CA LYS A 75 2.16 52.92 -33.04
C LYS A 75 1.85 54.13 -32.16
N ARG A 76 2.37 54.11 -30.93
CA ARG A 76 3.31 55.15 -30.48
C ARG A 76 4.27 54.55 -29.46
N GLY A 77 5.55 54.53 -29.82
CA GLY A 77 6.62 54.12 -28.94
C GLY A 77 6.96 55.20 -27.92
N SER A 78 7.48 54.71 -26.79
CA SER A 78 8.28 55.39 -25.76
C SER A 78 7.65 56.51 -24.90
N PRO A 79 8.15 56.68 -23.65
CA PRO A 79 7.53 57.45 -22.58
C PRO A 79 8.15 58.84 -22.45
N ALA A 80 7.34 59.91 -22.48
CA ALA A 80 7.71 61.24 -21.94
C ALA A 80 6.50 62.20 -21.96
N GLU A 81 6.19 62.72 -20.77
CA GLU A 81 5.58 64.03 -20.42
C GLU A 81 4.19 64.39 -21.00
N LEU A 82 3.11 64.39 -20.20
CA LEU A 82 2.61 65.45 -19.30
C LEU A 82 2.26 66.80 -19.98
N LEU A 83 0.98 67.20 -19.79
CA LEU A 83 0.39 68.57 -19.87
C LEU A 83 0.28 69.16 -21.31
N GLU A 84 -0.80 69.75 -21.82
CA GLU A 84 -2.01 70.40 -21.27
C GLU A 84 -3.16 70.43 -22.31
N THR A 85 -4.37 70.26 -21.79
CA THR A 85 -5.68 70.90 -22.06
C THR A 85 -5.91 71.82 -23.28
N LYS A 86 -6.92 71.50 -24.11
CA LYS A 86 -8.08 72.40 -24.38
C LYS A 86 -9.21 71.76 -25.21
N GLU A 87 -10.31 71.49 -24.52
CA GLU A 87 -11.74 71.73 -24.83
C GLU A 87 -12.21 71.82 -26.29
N THR A 88 -13.16 70.94 -26.68
CA THR A 88 -14.59 71.25 -26.97
C THR A 88 -15.20 70.14 -27.82
N GLY A 89 -16.44 69.71 -27.50
CA GLY A 89 -17.28 68.97 -28.45
C GLY A 89 -18.08 67.81 -27.87
N SER A 90 -19.37 68.07 -27.67
CA SER A 90 -20.44 67.09 -27.43
C SER A 90 -20.34 65.86 -28.34
N GLY A 91 -20.44 64.65 -27.76
CA GLY A 91 -20.43 63.41 -28.52
C GLY A 91 -20.50 62.16 -27.65
N SER A 92 -21.67 61.93 -27.04
CA SER A 92 -22.06 60.61 -26.52
C SER A 92 -22.23 59.61 -27.68
N GLY A 93 -21.12 59.24 -28.33
CA GLY A 93 -21.12 58.41 -29.55
C GLY A 93 -20.22 57.16 -29.50
N ASN A 94 -19.19 57.11 -28.66
CA ASN A 94 -18.15 56.07 -28.79
C ASN A 94 -18.52 54.71 -28.19
N VAL A 95 -19.42 54.65 -27.21
CA VAL A 95 -19.78 53.37 -26.56
C VAL A 95 -20.72 52.55 -27.44
N ILE A 96 -21.58 53.22 -28.20
CA ILE A 96 -22.51 52.59 -29.14
C ILE A 96 -21.75 52.07 -30.36
N ASP A 97 -20.81 52.83 -30.94
CA ASP A 97 -19.98 52.34 -32.05
C ASP A 97 -19.13 51.12 -31.65
N SER A 98 -18.57 51.11 -30.44
CA SER A 98 -17.78 49.98 -29.95
C SER A 98 -18.63 48.73 -29.70
N LEU A 99 -19.88 48.87 -29.25
CA LEU A 99 -20.81 47.76 -29.07
C LEU A 99 -21.43 47.28 -30.40
N THR A 100 -21.59 48.19 -31.35
CA THR A 100 -22.09 47.88 -32.71
C THR A 100 -21.03 47.13 -33.50
N GLN A 101 -19.76 47.53 -33.37
CA GLN A 101 -18.60 46.83 -33.93
C GLN A 101 -18.37 45.47 -33.27
N PHE A 102 -18.58 45.35 -31.95
CA PHE A 102 -18.55 44.07 -31.24
C PHE A 102 -19.68 43.13 -31.69
N ASN A 103 -20.89 43.65 -31.87
CA ASN A 103 -22.02 42.90 -32.42
C ASN A 103 -21.79 42.50 -33.89
N GLU A 104 -21.05 43.29 -34.67
CA GLU A 104 -20.65 42.95 -36.04
C GLU A 104 -19.64 41.80 -36.09
N VAL A 105 -18.66 41.80 -35.17
CA VAL A 105 -17.70 40.70 -35.01
C VAL A 105 -18.42 39.41 -34.55
N ILE A 106 -19.41 39.53 -33.64
CA ILE A 106 -20.26 38.39 -33.24
C ILE A 106 -21.15 37.91 -34.39
N ARG A 107 -21.70 38.81 -35.22
CA ARG A 107 -22.47 38.43 -36.43
C ARG A 107 -21.58 37.79 -37.50
N GLY A 108 -20.30 38.14 -37.55
CA GLY A 108 -19.28 37.50 -38.40
C GLY A 108 -18.91 36.07 -37.96
N LEU A 109 -19.32 35.66 -36.75
CA LEU A 109 -19.20 34.29 -36.23
C LEU A 109 -20.46 33.43 -36.51
N GLY A 110 -21.46 33.96 -37.21
CA GLY A 110 -22.63 33.20 -37.66
C GLY A 110 -22.28 32.10 -38.69
N PRO A 111 -23.14 31.08 -38.89
CA PRO A 111 -22.77 29.80 -39.51
C PRO A 111 -22.56 29.85 -41.04
N THR A 112 -22.47 31.03 -41.62
CA THR A 112 -22.44 31.26 -43.07
C THR A 112 -21.38 32.30 -43.41
N GLY A 113 -20.12 31.98 -43.13
CA GLY A 113 -18.97 32.77 -43.53
C GLY A 113 -17.81 31.82 -43.81
N GLY A 114 -17.61 31.48 -45.07
CA GLY A 114 -16.54 30.61 -45.56
C GLY A 114 -15.15 31.24 -45.40
N GLY A 115 -14.74 31.46 -44.16
CA GLY A 115 -13.38 31.75 -43.77
C GLY A 115 -13.05 30.82 -42.62
N GLU A 116 -12.33 29.74 -42.91
CA GLU A 116 -11.78 28.86 -41.91
C GLU A 116 -10.90 29.71 -40.98
N ASN A 117 -11.44 30.14 -39.83
CA ASN A 117 -10.63 30.78 -38.80
C ASN A 117 -9.60 29.75 -38.34
N PRO A 118 -8.31 29.88 -38.72
CA PRO A 118 -7.33 28.80 -38.54
C PRO A 118 -7.17 28.41 -37.06
N HIS A 119 -7.41 29.37 -36.17
CA HIS A 119 -7.38 29.19 -34.73
C HIS A 119 -8.58 28.41 -34.15
N MET A 120 -9.81 28.60 -34.67
CA MET A 120 -10.95 27.83 -34.19
C MET A 120 -10.86 26.36 -34.64
N LEU A 121 -10.37 26.13 -35.86
CA LEU A 121 -10.12 24.78 -36.37
C LEU A 121 -9.01 24.07 -35.57
N HIS A 122 -7.90 24.78 -35.28
CA HIS A 122 -6.81 24.27 -34.44
C HIS A 122 -7.30 23.88 -33.04
N TYR A 123 -8.04 24.77 -32.37
CA TYR A 123 -8.58 24.51 -31.03
C TYR A 123 -9.55 23.32 -31.02
N ALA A 124 -10.45 23.22 -32.00
CA ALA A 124 -11.35 22.09 -32.13
C ALA A 124 -10.60 20.76 -32.31
N HIS A 125 -9.51 20.78 -33.09
CA HIS A 125 -8.67 19.60 -33.30
C HIS A 125 -7.90 19.22 -32.03
N GLU A 126 -7.33 20.18 -31.30
CA GLU A 126 -6.68 19.92 -30.01
C GLU A 126 -7.65 19.34 -28.99
N LEU A 127 -8.87 19.88 -28.90
CA LEU A 127 -9.91 19.36 -28.02
C LEU A 127 -10.27 17.91 -28.38
N ALA A 128 -10.41 17.60 -29.67
CA ALA A 128 -10.66 16.23 -30.14
C ALA A 128 -9.52 15.28 -29.74
N ARG A 129 -8.26 15.71 -29.90
CA ARG A 129 -7.09 14.92 -29.49
C ARG A 129 -7.08 14.64 -27.99
N ARG A 130 -7.34 15.65 -27.15
CA ARG A 130 -7.42 15.49 -25.69
C ARG A 130 -8.58 14.58 -25.28
N ASN A 131 -9.73 14.68 -25.93
CA ASN A 131 -10.88 13.81 -25.67
C ASN A 131 -10.59 12.33 -25.99
N VAL A 132 -9.88 12.07 -27.09
CA VAL A 132 -9.42 10.71 -27.44
C VAL A 132 -8.44 10.19 -26.39
N GLU A 133 -7.48 11.02 -25.97
CA GLU A 133 -6.51 10.66 -24.92
C GLU A 133 -7.21 10.35 -23.59
N ILE A 134 -8.16 11.19 -23.15
CA ILE A 134 -8.97 10.96 -21.95
C ILE A 134 -9.75 9.65 -22.07
N SER A 135 -10.35 9.37 -23.23
CA SER A 135 -11.07 8.11 -23.48
C SER A 135 -10.14 6.91 -23.38
N ASN A 136 -8.95 6.99 -23.96
CA ASN A 136 -7.93 5.94 -23.88
C ASN A 136 -7.43 5.72 -22.45
N LEU A 137 -7.14 6.80 -21.72
CA LEU A 137 -6.74 6.75 -20.31
C LEU A 137 -7.84 6.12 -19.43
N ARG A 138 -9.11 6.45 -19.67
CA ARG A 138 -10.23 5.83 -18.97
C ARG A 138 -10.32 4.33 -19.27
N LYS A 139 -10.14 3.91 -20.52
CA LYS A 139 -10.13 2.49 -20.90
C LYS A 139 -8.97 1.75 -20.23
N ALA A 140 -7.76 2.30 -20.29
CA ALA A 140 -6.58 1.72 -19.65
C ALA A 140 -6.76 1.61 -18.13
N LYS A 141 -7.32 2.64 -17.49
CA LYS A 141 -7.68 2.60 -16.06
C LYS A 141 -8.61 1.43 -15.76
N HIS A 142 -9.73 1.30 -16.48
CA HIS A 142 -10.70 0.22 -16.24
C HIS A 142 -10.10 -1.17 -16.48
N GLN A 143 -9.23 -1.31 -17.49
CA GLN A 143 -8.50 -2.55 -17.75
C GLN A 143 -7.57 -2.90 -16.57
N LEU A 144 -6.81 -1.93 -16.08
CA LEU A 144 -5.89 -2.13 -14.96
C LEU A 144 -6.64 -2.45 -13.66
N GLU A 145 -7.74 -1.75 -13.37
CA GLU A 145 -8.61 -2.06 -12.22
C GLU A 145 -9.23 -3.47 -12.33
N SER A 146 -9.61 -3.90 -13.53
CA SER A 146 -10.13 -5.25 -13.75
C SER A 146 -9.04 -6.31 -13.55
N ALA A 147 -7.85 -6.09 -14.09
CA ALA A 147 -6.70 -6.98 -13.90
C ALA A 147 -6.30 -7.05 -12.43
N PHE A 148 -6.30 -5.93 -11.71
CA PHE A 148 -6.03 -5.88 -10.28
C PHE A 148 -7.03 -6.73 -9.48
N ARG A 149 -8.34 -6.60 -9.76
CA ARG A 149 -9.36 -7.45 -9.12
C ARG A 149 -9.18 -8.93 -9.44
N GLN A 150 -8.73 -9.27 -10.64
CA GLN A 150 -8.43 -10.66 -11.01
C GLN A 150 -7.23 -11.19 -10.24
N PHE A 151 -6.13 -10.43 -10.18
CA PHE A 151 -4.94 -10.79 -9.41
C PHE A 151 -5.25 -10.92 -7.91
N GLN A 152 -6.04 -10.01 -7.35
CA GLN A 152 -6.46 -10.09 -5.96
C GLN A 152 -7.21 -11.39 -5.66
N ARG A 153 -8.17 -11.78 -6.52
CA ARG A 153 -8.88 -13.05 -6.38
C ARG A 153 -7.95 -14.25 -6.50
N ALA A 154 -7.06 -14.25 -7.49
CA ALA A 154 -6.10 -15.35 -7.68
C ALA A 154 -5.17 -15.49 -6.47
N ALA A 155 -4.68 -14.38 -5.93
CA ALA A 155 -3.83 -14.37 -4.74
C ALA A 155 -4.55 -14.95 -3.52
N THR A 156 -5.82 -14.57 -3.28
CA THR A 156 -6.61 -15.14 -2.18
C THR A 156 -6.82 -16.65 -2.33
N ILE A 157 -7.11 -17.14 -3.54
CA ILE A 157 -7.29 -18.58 -3.80
C ILE A 157 -6.00 -19.35 -3.53
N GLU A 158 -4.86 -18.85 -4.01
CA GLU A 158 -3.57 -19.51 -3.76
C GLU A 158 -3.17 -19.44 -2.27
N GLU A 159 -3.48 -18.36 -1.58
CA GLU A 159 -3.26 -18.24 -0.13
C GLU A 159 -4.10 -19.26 0.66
N GLU A 160 -5.37 -19.42 0.34
CA GLU A 160 -6.25 -20.43 0.94
C GLU A 160 -5.70 -21.85 0.70
N LYS A 161 -5.30 -22.16 -0.53
CA LYS A 161 -4.72 -23.45 -0.88
C LYS A 161 -3.42 -23.73 -0.13
N HIS A 162 -2.50 -22.77 -0.06
CA HIS A 162 -1.26 -22.93 0.71
C HIS A 162 -1.53 -23.06 2.20
N GLN A 163 -2.56 -22.40 2.72
CA GLN A 163 -2.96 -22.53 4.11
C GLN A 163 -3.51 -23.93 4.42
N GLU A 164 -4.28 -24.53 3.51
CA GLU A 164 -4.74 -25.92 3.58
C GLU A 164 -3.55 -26.90 3.56
N GLU A 165 -2.66 -26.80 2.58
CA GLU A 165 -1.45 -27.64 2.49
C GLU A 165 -0.59 -27.54 3.76
N THR A 166 -0.45 -26.32 4.29
CA THR A 166 0.28 -26.09 5.55
C THR A 166 -0.40 -26.77 6.73
N ASN A 167 -1.73 -26.79 6.78
CA ASN A 167 -2.48 -27.44 7.84
C ASN A 167 -2.35 -28.96 7.77
N GLU A 168 -2.46 -29.54 6.56
CA GLU A 168 -2.25 -30.98 6.33
C GLU A 168 -0.84 -31.42 6.74
N LEU A 169 0.18 -30.66 6.32
CA LEU A 169 1.56 -30.94 6.70
C LEU A 169 1.78 -30.85 8.22
N LYS A 170 1.16 -29.87 8.89
CA LYS A 170 1.22 -29.75 10.36
C LYS A 170 0.56 -30.94 11.05
N GLU A 171 -0.58 -31.40 10.54
CA GLU A 171 -1.25 -32.58 11.08
C GLU A 171 -0.38 -33.83 10.92
N GLU A 172 0.24 -34.00 9.75
CA GLU A 172 1.13 -35.13 9.47
C GLU A 172 2.38 -35.10 10.36
N VAL A 173 2.98 -33.92 10.56
CA VAL A 173 4.08 -33.75 11.52
C VAL A 173 3.63 -34.13 12.94
N ALA A 174 2.45 -33.68 13.37
CA ALA A 174 1.92 -34.04 14.68
C ALA A 174 1.66 -35.55 14.80
N ARG A 175 1.18 -36.20 13.73
CA ARG A 175 1.00 -37.65 13.65
C ARG A 175 2.34 -38.37 13.78
N LEU A 176 3.35 -37.96 13.01
CA LEU A 176 4.68 -38.54 13.04
C LEU A 176 5.37 -38.33 14.40
N GLN A 177 5.21 -37.17 15.05
CA GLN A 177 5.71 -36.95 16.41
C GLN A 177 5.08 -37.91 17.42
N ARG A 178 3.76 -38.15 17.32
CA ARG A 178 3.07 -39.16 18.15
C ARG A 178 3.63 -40.56 17.90
N CYS A 179 3.85 -40.96 16.64
CA CYS A 179 4.44 -42.25 16.30
C CYS A 179 5.91 -42.38 16.74
N GLN A 180 6.73 -41.36 16.51
CA GLN A 180 8.15 -41.33 16.87
C GLN A 180 8.37 -41.43 18.38
N SER A 181 7.49 -40.80 19.19
CA SER A 181 7.55 -40.96 20.65
C SER A 181 7.34 -42.40 21.14
N ARG A 182 6.92 -43.31 20.25
CA ARG A 182 6.63 -44.72 20.56
C ARG A 182 7.67 -45.71 20.00
N GLU A 183 8.49 -45.35 19.02
CA GLU A 183 9.23 -46.34 18.22
C GLU A 183 10.68 -46.58 18.66
N GLY A 184 11.00 -47.87 18.88
CA GLY A 184 12.36 -48.39 18.99
C GLY A 184 12.75 -48.85 20.39
N ALA A 185 13.55 -48.04 21.09
CA ALA A 185 14.16 -48.42 22.38
C ALA A 185 13.13 -48.62 23.51
N ASN A 186 12.01 -47.89 23.45
CA ASN A 186 10.96 -47.96 24.45
C ASN A 186 10.14 -49.25 24.34
N LEU A 187 9.93 -49.78 23.13
CA LEU A 187 9.13 -51.00 22.92
C LEU A 187 9.91 -52.27 23.26
N GLU A 188 11.21 -52.34 22.97
CA GLU A 188 12.05 -53.47 23.40
C GLU A 188 12.20 -53.51 24.93
N TYR A 189 12.41 -52.35 25.56
CA TYR A 189 12.39 -52.25 27.02
C TYR A 189 11.02 -52.66 27.59
N LEU A 190 9.92 -52.13 27.04
CA LEU A 190 8.56 -52.45 27.46
C LEU A 190 8.27 -53.96 27.33
N LYS A 191 8.68 -54.57 26.21
CA LYS A 191 8.56 -56.02 25.99
C LYS A 191 9.25 -56.81 27.08
N ASN A 192 10.49 -56.45 27.44
CA ASN A 192 11.24 -57.14 28.50
C ASN A 192 10.59 -56.97 29.87
N VAL A 193 10.16 -55.76 30.22
CA VAL A 193 9.50 -55.49 31.51
C VAL A 193 8.14 -56.20 31.61
N VAL A 194 7.35 -56.22 30.53
CA VAL A 194 6.06 -56.95 30.48
C VAL A 194 6.29 -58.46 30.57
N LEU A 195 7.28 -58.99 29.87
CA LEU A 195 7.63 -60.42 29.95
C LEU A 195 8.03 -60.80 31.39
N SER A 196 8.90 -60.02 32.03
CA SER A 196 9.28 -60.23 33.43
C SER A 196 8.10 -60.08 34.40
N PHE A 197 7.15 -59.18 34.12
CA PHE A 197 5.92 -59.02 34.92
C PHE A 197 5.04 -60.26 34.89
N LEU A 198 4.87 -60.86 33.70
CA LEU A 198 4.07 -62.09 33.52
C LEU A 198 4.74 -63.32 34.15
N LEU A 199 6.07 -63.40 34.09
CA LEU A 199 6.84 -64.54 34.63
C LEU A 199 7.11 -64.45 36.14
N SER A 200 7.06 -63.25 36.72
CA SER A 200 7.29 -63.08 38.16
C SER A 200 6.10 -63.58 38.97
N THR A 201 6.36 -64.19 40.12
CA THR A 201 5.36 -64.62 41.10
C THR A 201 5.28 -63.70 42.32
N ASP A 202 6.28 -62.84 42.50
CA ASP A 202 6.39 -61.93 43.63
C ASP A 202 5.59 -60.63 43.44
N SER A 203 4.75 -60.31 44.43
CA SER A 203 3.85 -59.15 44.43
C SER A 203 4.55 -57.79 44.55
N SER A 204 5.80 -57.75 45.03
CA SER A 204 6.59 -56.51 45.12
C SER A 204 7.29 -56.21 43.79
N SER A 205 7.86 -57.24 43.17
CA SER A 205 8.48 -57.18 41.84
C SER A 205 7.45 -56.82 40.76
N LYS A 206 6.26 -57.44 40.79
CA LYS A 206 5.13 -57.09 39.91
C LYS A 206 4.75 -55.63 39.98
N ARG A 207 4.68 -55.06 41.18
CA ARG A 207 4.32 -53.65 41.38
C ARG A 207 5.37 -52.70 40.82
N HIS A 208 6.65 -53.03 40.99
CA HIS A 208 7.74 -52.24 40.44
C HIS A 208 7.73 -52.25 38.91
N MET A 209 7.57 -53.43 38.29
CA MET A 209 7.46 -53.55 36.83
C MET A 209 6.19 -52.89 36.29
N LEU A 210 5.07 -52.95 37.01
CA LEU A 210 3.84 -52.25 36.66
C LEU A 210 4.04 -50.73 36.62
N ASN A 211 4.74 -50.17 37.61
CA ASN A 211 5.07 -48.74 37.62
C ASN A 211 5.95 -48.34 36.43
N ALA A 212 6.90 -49.21 36.04
CA ALA A 212 7.74 -48.99 34.86
C ALA A 212 6.92 -49.05 33.55
N ILE A 213 6.01 -50.02 33.43
CA ILE A 213 5.07 -50.13 32.30
C ILE A 213 4.19 -48.87 32.20
N ALA A 214 3.63 -48.43 33.33
CA ALA A 214 2.77 -47.26 33.40
C ALA A 214 3.51 -45.96 33.04
N ALA A 215 4.79 -45.82 33.44
CA ALA A 215 5.62 -44.68 33.06
C ALA A 215 5.94 -44.66 31.56
N VAL A 216 6.24 -45.83 30.99
CA VAL A 216 6.55 -45.99 29.56
C VAL A 216 5.32 -45.74 28.68
N LEU A 217 4.14 -46.21 29.11
CA LEU A 217 2.86 -46.03 28.42
C LEU A 217 2.14 -44.72 28.78
N LYS A 218 2.71 -43.91 29.67
CA LYS A 218 2.16 -42.64 30.15
C LYS A 218 0.71 -42.76 30.67
N PHE A 219 0.48 -43.69 31.58
CA PHE A 219 -0.83 -43.85 32.21
C PHE A 219 -1.23 -42.57 32.95
N SER A 220 -2.50 -42.20 32.83
CA SER A 220 -3.13 -41.18 33.66
C SER A 220 -3.28 -41.66 35.10
N SER A 221 -3.46 -40.72 36.04
CA SER A 221 -3.66 -41.04 37.46
C SER A 221 -4.87 -41.96 37.68
N SER A 222 -5.93 -41.82 36.87
CA SER A 222 -7.12 -42.68 36.95
C SER A 222 -6.84 -44.11 36.47
N GLU A 223 -6.06 -44.29 35.40
CA GLU A 223 -5.66 -45.62 34.91
C GLU A 223 -4.74 -46.33 35.90
N MET A 224 -3.84 -45.60 36.57
CA MET A 224 -2.97 -46.15 37.61
C MET A 224 -3.78 -46.69 38.80
N GLU A 225 -4.80 -45.96 39.25
CA GLU A 225 -5.69 -46.37 40.33
C GLU A 225 -6.46 -47.65 39.97
N GLN A 226 -7.01 -47.74 38.76
CA GLN A 226 -7.73 -48.92 38.30
C GLN A 226 -6.85 -50.18 38.30
N VAL A 227 -5.61 -50.08 37.80
CA VAL A 227 -4.72 -51.24 37.71
C VAL A 227 -4.19 -51.63 39.10
N SER A 228 -3.96 -50.67 39.99
CA SER A 228 -3.53 -50.95 41.37
C SER A 228 -4.60 -51.64 42.24
N CYS A 229 -5.89 -51.37 42.00
CA CYS A 229 -7.00 -52.00 42.71
C CYS A 229 -7.22 -53.47 42.35
N THR A 230 -6.82 -53.91 41.15
CA THR A 230 -6.96 -55.31 40.70
C THR A 230 -5.88 -56.26 41.24
N HIS A 231 -4.77 -55.74 41.78
CA HIS A 231 -3.66 -56.53 42.35
C HIS A 231 -3.74 -56.63 43.90
N LYS A 232 -4.90 -56.39 44.52
CA LYS A 232 -5.06 -56.73 45.94
C LYS A 232 -5.04 -58.25 46.08
N PRO A 233 -4.13 -58.83 46.90
CA PRO A 233 -4.14 -60.27 47.13
C PRO A 233 -5.49 -60.67 47.77
N PRO A 234 -6.04 -61.84 47.44
CA PRO A 234 -7.17 -62.37 48.19
C PRO A 234 -6.72 -62.55 49.65
N VAL A 235 -7.56 -62.08 50.56
CA VAL A 235 -7.40 -62.26 52.01
C VAL A 235 -7.46 -63.75 52.36
#